data_AF-A0A091CJ83-F1
#
_entry.id   AF-A0A091CJ83-F1
#
_cell.length_a   1.000
_cell.length_b   1.000
_cell.length_c   1.000
_cell.angle_alpha   90.00
_cell.angle_beta   90.00
_cell.angle_gamma   90.00
#
_symmetry.space_group_name_H-M   'P 1'
#
loop_
_entity.id
_entity.type
_entity.pdbx_description
1 polymer ?
#
loop_
_entity_poly.entity_id
_entity_poly.type
_entity_poly.pdbx_seq_one_letter_code
_entity_poly.pdbx_strand_id
1 'polypeptide(L)'
;MGFRNHRFTLFPVRPAPAGSPRGSGWPQWSSSWSLLLLLVLRLSAVTSTEKDWQCPRTPYTATRDFDVRYVVPCFSAGGPVQAVLTYEGGQDGNAVFVATRNRLHVLGPDLQFVESVATGPAGDPSCQTCAACGPGPHSPPGDTDTLVLVLEPGLPALVSCGSSLQGRCFLYELELRETALHLAAPACLFSAHRNLPEDCPDCVASPLGTRVTVVEQGQASYFYVASSLNTTVAANFSPNSVSIRRLRADASGFETGFSALSVLPKYLDSYHIQYVHSFHSGAFVYFLTVQPASVIDTPGALQTRLARLNALEPELACH
;
A
#
# COMPACT_ATOMS: atom_id res chain seq x y z
N MET A 1 19.53 33.90 21.26
CA MET A 1 20.94 33.44 21.37
C MET A 1 21.45 33.20 19.95
N GLY A 2 22.50 33.94 19.55
CA GLY A 2 22.92 34.07 18.15
C GLY A 2 23.75 32.91 17.63
N PHE A 3 23.52 32.54 16.36
CA PHE A 3 24.39 31.66 15.60
C PHE A 3 25.39 32.49 14.78
N ARG A 4 26.67 32.20 14.97
CA ARG A 4 27.83 32.93 14.46
C ARG A 4 28.36 32.21 13.21
N ASN A 5 28.37 32.91 12.07
CA ASN A 5 28.98 32.45 10.83
C ASN A 5 30.52 32.44 10.95
N HIS A 6 31.17 31.32 10.63
CA HIS A 6 32.62 31.25 10.45
C HIS A 6 32.98 31.38 8.97
N ARG A 7 33.64 32.49 8.62
CA ARG A 7 34.35 32.67 7.35
C ARG A 7 35.78 32.14 7.51
N PHE A 8 36.19 31.26 6.59
CA PHE A 8 37.57 30.83 6.42
C PHE A 8 38.37 31.86 5.61
N THR A 9 39.55 32.25 6.10
CA THR A 9 40.53 33.11 5.42
C THR A 9 41.67 32.26 4.87
N LEU A 10 41.95 32.37 3.57
CA LEU A 10 43.09 31.77 2.88
C LEU A 10 44.34 32.66 3.01
N PHE A 11 45.48 32.06 3.36
CA PHE A 11 46.80 32.72 3.38
C PHE A 11 47.43 32.76 1.97
N PRO A 12 48.26 33.78 1.64
CA PRO A 12 48.94 33.86 0.35
C PRO A 12 50.29 33.12 0.35
N VAL A 13 50.60 32.45 -0.76
CA VAL A 13 51.88 31.75 -1.01
C VAL A 13 52.91 32.72 -1.60
N ARG A 14 54.14 32.67 -1.08
CA ARG A 14 55.32 33.47 -1.48
C ARG A 14 56.01 32.86 -2.72
N PRO A 15 56.60 33.66 -3.63
CA PRO A 15 57.33 33.15 -4.79
C PRO A 15 58.80 32.84 -4.46
N ALA A 16 59.38 31.84 -5.14
CA ALA A 16 60.77 31.43 -5.04
C ALA A 16 61.70 32.30 -5.92
N PRO A 17 63.00 32.48 -5.55
CA PRO A 17 63.90 33.37 -6.28
C PRO A 17 64.66 32.66 -7.40
N ALA A 18 65.01 33.44 -8.42
CA ALA A 18 65.86 33.07 -9.55
C ALA A 18 67.36 33.09 -9.17
N GLY A 19 68.11 32.09 -9.62
CA GLY A 19 69.57 32.04 -9.55
C GLY A 19 70.15 31.64 -10.90
N SER A 20 71.06 32.46 -11.41
CA SER A 20 71.80 32.30 -12.66
C SER A 20 73.31 32.08 -12.37
N PRO A 21 74.23 31.97 -13.36
CA PRO A 21 74.95 30.73 -13.67
C PRO A 21 76.46 30.80 -13.36
N ARG A 22 77.12 29.65 -13.21
CA ARG A 22 78.57 29.52 -13.43
C ARG A 22 78.86 28.22 -14.16
N GLY A 23 79.54 28.34 -15.29
CA GLY A 23 79.90 27.22 -16.15
C GLY A 23 81.25 26.61 -15.82
N SER A 24 81.53 25.47 -16.46
CA SER A 24 82.83 25.14 -17.07
C SER A 24 82.77 23.75 -17.70
N GLY A 25 83.23 23.62 -18.94
CA GLY A 25 83.68 22.34 -19.51
C GLY A 25 82.84 21.82 -20.69
N TRP A 26 83.12 22.31 -21.90
CA TRP A 26 82.70 21.65 -23.14
C TRP A 26 83.73 20.59 -23.54
N PRO A 27 83.34 19.35 -23.87
CA PRO A 27 84.09 18.54 -24.81
C PRO A 27 83.44 18.65 -26.19
N GLN A 28 84.26 18.87 -27.22
CA GLN A 28 83.87 18.84 -28.63
C GLN A 28 83.22 17.50 -28.99
N TRP A 29 81.96 17.53 -29.45
CA TRP A 29 81.28 16.38 -30.04
C TRP A 29 81.35 16.47 -31.56
N SER A 30 81.72 15.35 -32.19
CA SER A 30 81.86 15.19 -33.62
C SER A 30 80.51 15.33 -34.35
N SER A 31 80.55 16.02 -35.49
CA SER A 31 79.44 16.48 -36.34
C SER A 31 78.41 15.41 -36.77
N SER A 32 78.72 14.12 -36.64
CA SER A 32 77.89 13.04 -37.19
C SER A 32 76.70 12.61 -36.31
N TRP A 33 76.71 12.90 -35.00
CA TRP A 33 75.61 12.52 -34.09
C TRP A 33 74.43 13.51 -34.07
N SER A 34 74.68 14.78 -34.41
CA SER A 34 73.63 15.82 -34.42
C SER A 34 72.65 15.67 -35.57
N LEU A 35 73.09 15.15 -36.73
CA LEU A 35 72.22 14.90 -37.89
C LEU A 35 71.27 13.71 -37.66
N LEU A 36 71.72 12.68 -36.93
CA LEU A 36 70.87 11.53 -36.60
C LEU A 36 69.76 11.91 -35.62
N LEU A 37 70.09 12.73 -34.61
CA LEU A 37 69.13 13.19 -33.61
C LEU A 37 68.03 14.09 -34.23
N LEU A 38 68.40 14.94 -35.18
CA LEU A 38 67.46 15.81 -35.90
C LEU A 38 66.51 15.04 -36.83
N LEU A 39 66.95 13.92 -37.43
CA LEU A 39 66.05 13.04 -38.18
C LEU A 39 65.07 12.31 -37.25
N VAL A 40 65.53 11.82 -36.09
CA VAL A 40 64.67 11.11 -35.12
C VAL A 40 63.59 12.05 -34.54
N LEU A 41 63.92 13.33 -34.32
CA LEU A 41 62.97 14.36 -33.89
C LEU A 41 61.96 14.74 -34.99
N ARG A 42 62.34 14.71 -36.28
CA ARG A 42 61.43 14.93 -37.41
C ARG A 42 60.45 13.76 -37.61
N LEU A 43 60.86 12.53 -37.29
CA LEU A 43 60.00 11.34 -37.36
C LEU A 43 58.99 11.24 -36.21
N SER A 44 59.32 11.79 -35.04
CA SER A 44 58.40 11.84 -33.88
C SER A 44 57.37 12.98 -33.95
N ALA A 45 57.60 13.99 -34.80
CA ALA A 45 56.65 15.09 -35.01
C ALA A 45 55.52 14.79 -36.03
N VAL A 46 55.61 13.69 -36.79
CA VAL A 46 54.66 13.38 -37.89
C VAL A 46 53.62 12.32 -37.51
N THR A 47 53.64 11.79 -36.27
CA THR A 47 52.70 10.74 -35.83
C THR A 47 51.60 11.22 -34.89
N SER A 48 51.36 12.52 -34.77
CA SER A 48 50.07 13.01 -34.26
C SER A 48 49.06 13.04 -35.41
N THR A 49 48.77 11.87 -35.98
CA THR A 49 47.55 11.64 -36.74
C THR A 49 46.37 12.12 -35.89
N GLU A 50 45.55 13.00 -36.44
CA GLU A 50 44.24 13.39 -35.92
C GLU A 50 43.51 12.15 -35.42
N LYS A 51 43.53 11.93 -34.11
CA LYS A 51 42.52 11.10 -33.48
C LYS A 51 41.26 11.94 -33.52
N ASP A 52 40.26 11.48 -34.27
CA ASP A 52 38.89 11.96 -34.21
C ASP A 52 38.51 12.22 -32.75
N TRP A 53 38.58 13.48 -32.33
CA TRP A 53 38.29 13.86 -30.94
C TRP A 53 36.77 13.91 -30.81
N GLN A 54 36.17 12.74 -30.67
CA GLN A 54 34.74 12.61 -30.43
C GLN A 54 34.50 12.88 -28.95
N CYS A 55 33.62 13.84 -28.65
CA CYS A 55 33.27 14.19 -27.28
C CYS A 55 32.82 12.93 -26.52
N PRO A 56 33.46 12.58 -25.39
CA PRO A 56 33.07 11.41 -24.62
C PRO A 56 31.63 11.58 -24.16
N ARG A 57 30.77 10.61 -24.51
CA ARG A 57 29.40 10.57 -23.98
C ARG A 57 29.42 9.96 -22.60
N THR A 58 29.12 10.77 -21.59
CA THR A 58 28.82 10.27 -20.25
C THR A 58 27.42 9.64 -20.29
N PRO A 59 27.26 8.35 -19.95
CA PRO A 59 25.95 7.73 -19.90
C PRO A 59 25.11 8.36 -18.77
N TYR A 60 23.80 8.51 -18.98
CA TYR A 60 22.88 9.05 -17.96
C TYR A 60 22.86 8.25 -16.65
N THR A 61 23.34 7.01 -16.66
CA THR A 61 23.50 6.20 -15.45
C THR A 61 24.67 6.66 -14.59
N ALA A 62 25.73 7.23 -15.18
CA ALA A 62 26.89 7.75 -14.44
C ALA A 62 26.59 9.02 -13.65
N THR A 63 25.43 9.65 -13.86
CA THR A 63 24.96 10.80 -13.08
C THR A 63 23.99 10.42 -11.95
N ARG A 64 23.67 9.14 -11.78
CA ARG A 64 22.75 8.64 -10.76
C ARG A 64 23.46 7.67 -9.84
N ASP A 65 23.33 7.91 -8.54
CA ASP A 65 23.78 7.02 -7.50
C ASP A 65 22.57 6.54 -6.71
N PHE A 66 22.24 5.25 -6.82
CA PHE A 66 21.15 4.61 -6.08
C PHE A 66 21.63 3.92 -4.79
N ASP A 67 22.93 3.96 -4.49
CA ASP A 67 23.50 3.41 -3.26
C ASP A 67 23.38 4.39 -2.08
N VAL A 68 22.96 5.64 -2.35
CA VAL A 68 22.66 6.64 -1.32
C VAL A 68 21.52 6.16 -0.44
N ARG A 69 21.81 6.00 0.86
CA ARG A 69 20.83 5.55 1.86
C ARG A 69 20.12 6.73 2.52
N TYR A 70 18.79 6.69 2.50
CA TYR A 70 17.95 7.63 3.23
C TYR A 70 17.36 6.95 4.47
N VAL A 71 17.37 7.65 5.60
CA VAL A 71 16.63 7.24 6.80
C VAL A 71 15.28 7.94 6.75
N VAL A 72 14.22 7.15 6.58
CA VAL A 72 12.83 7.62 6.52
C VAL A 72 12.13 7.16 7.80
N PRO A 73 11.22 7.97 8.39
CA PRO A 73 10.42 7.55 9.54
C PRO A 73 9.72 6.21 9.28
N CYS A 74 9.68 5.34 10.29
CA CYS A 74 9.07 4.02 10.17
C CYS A 74 8.44 3.57 11.49
N PHE A 75 7.43 2.71 11.38
CA PHE A 75 6.79 2.03 12.50
C PHE A 75 6.96 0.52 12.38
N SER A 76 7.29 -0.15 13.49
CA SER A 76 7.40 -1.62 13.54
C SER A 76 6.15 -2.22 14.17
N ALA A 77 5.31 -2.85 13.34
CA ALA A 77 4.00 -3.36 13.76
C ALA A 77 4.04 -4.70 14.54
N GLY A 78 5.22 -5.31 14.69
CA GLY A 78 5.39 -6.58 15.41
C GLY A 78 4.96 -7.83 14.64
N GLY A 79 4.52 -7.70 13.38
CA GLY A 79 4.12 -8.81 12.51
C GLY A 79 3.87 -8.33 11.07
N PRO A 80 3.49 -9.26 10.15
CA PRO A 80 3.16 -8.89 8.77
C PRO A 80 1.97 -7.92 8.72
N VAL A 81 2.15 -6.81 8.01
CA VAL A 81 1.09 -5.83 7.77
C VAL A 81 0.10 -6.39 6.76
N GLN A 82 -1.18 -6.37 7.11
CA GLN A 82 -2.27 -6.94 6.32
C GLN A 82 -3.07 -5.86 5.58
N ALA A 83 -3.24 -4.70 6.20
CA ALA A 83 -3.89 -3.54 5.60
C ALA A 83 -3.34 -2.25 6.21
N VAL A 84 -3.36 -1.17 5.42
CA VAL A 84 -3.03 0.19 5.87
C VAL A 84 -4.11 1.13 5.32
N LEU A 85 -4.55 2.07 6.15
CA LEU A 85 -5.52 3.10 5.78
C LEU A 85 -5.10 4.42 6.41
N THR A 86 -5.25 5.52 5.69
CA THR A 86 -5.01 6.86 6.22
C THR A 86 -6.33 7.60 6.37
N TYR A 87 -6.41 8.45 7.38
CA TYR A 87 -7.49 9.40 7.56
C TYR A 87 -6.92 10.81 7.61
N GLU A 88 -7.48 11.68 6.77
CA GLU A 88 -7.10 13.09 6.64
C GLU A 88 -8.30 13.96 7.00
N GLY A 89 -8.53 14.18 8.29
CA GLY A 89 -9.66 14.96 8.82
C GLY A 89 -9.42 16.46 8.87
N GLY A 90 -8.24 16.94 8.46
CA GLY A 90 -7.90 18.37 8.51
C GLY A 90 -7.85 18.87 9.96
N GLN A 91 -8.84 19.68 10.37
CA GLN A 91 -8.92 20.18 11.75
C GLN A 91 -9.29 19.09 12.76
N ASP A 92 -9.94 18.02 12.30
CA ASP A 92 -10.35 16.90 13.15
C ASP A 92 -9.20 15.91 13.41
N GLY A 93 -8.02 16.17 12.85
CA GLY A 93 -6.82 15.36 13.03
C GLY A 93 -6.55 14.39 11.89
N ASN A 94 -5.35 13.82 11.90
CA ASN A 94 -4.89 12.85 10.90
C ASN A 94 -4.40 11.59 11.62
N ALA A 95 -4.63 10.43 10.99
CA ALA A 95 -4.20 9.15 11.53
C ALA A 95 -3.78 8.18 10.43
N VAL A 96 -2.90 7.25 10.79
CA VAL A 96 -2.55 6.08 9.98
C VAL A 96 -2.96 4.84 10.77
N PHE A 97 -3.81 4.02 10.18
CA PHE A 97 -4.27 2.75 10.74
C PHE A 97 -3.48 1.62 10.09
N VAL A 98 -2.91 0.75 10.91
CA VAL A 98 -2.10 -0.39 10.45
C VAL A 98 -2.67 -1.66 11.05
N ALA A 99 -3.16 -2.57 10.21
CA ALA A 99 -3.68 -3.85 10.65
C ALA A 99 -2.62 -4.95 10.54
N THR A 100 -2.55 -5.76 11.58
CA THR A 100 -1.76 -6.99 11.66
C THR A 100 -2.67 -8.10 12.19
N ARG A 101 -2.22 -9.35 12.13
CA ARG A 101 -2.95 -10.46 12.72
C ARG A 101 -3.33 -10.15 14.17
N ASN A 102 -4.62 -10.28 14.50
CA ASN A 102 -5.21 -10.06 15.82
C ASN A 102 -5.08 -8.62 16.38
N ARG A 103 -4.61 -7.63 15.61
CA ARG A 103 -4.40 -6.27 16.13
C ARG A 103 -4.55 -5.17 15.07
N LEU A 104 -5.27 -4.12 15.45
CA LEU A 104 -5.35 -2.86 14.70
C LEU A 104 -4.57 -1.79 15.48
N HIS A 105 -3.58 -1.17 14.85
CA HIS A 105 -2.77 -0.09 15.43
C HIS A 105 -3.21 1.25 14.89
N VAL A 106 -3.24 2.27 15.76
CA VAL A 106 -3.45 3.66 15.39
C VAL A 106 -2.16 4.42 15.58
N LEU A 107 -1.74 5.11 14.53
CA LEU A 107 -0.56 5.95 14.52
C LEU A 107 -0.97 7.39 14.23
N GLY A 108 -0.22 8.34 14.81
CA GLY A 108 -0.34 9.74 14.45
C GLY A 108 0.35 10.07 13.11
N PRO A 109 0.34 11.35 12.71
CA PRO A 109 0.85 11.79 11.40
C PRO A 109 2.34 11.54 11.17
N ASP A 110 3.16 11.42 12.23
CA ASP A 110 4.60 11.15 12.14
C ASP A 110 4.93 9.65 12.36
N LEU A 111 3.93 8.76 12.20
CA LEU A 111 4.02 7.32 12.44
C LEU A 111 4.32 6.94 13.91
N GLN A 112 4.10 7.86 14.84
CA GLN A 112 4.17 7.60 16.26
C GLN A 112 2.99 6.73 16.70
N PHE A 113 3.27 5.72 17.51
CA PHE A 113 2.24 4.87 18.09
C PHE A 113 1.33 5.66 19.02
N VAL A 114 0.01 5.54 18.85
CA VAL A 114 -1.00 6.14 19.72
C VAL A 114 -1.64 5.06 20.58
N GLU A 115 -2.23 4.05 19.94
CA GLU A 115 -2.89 2.94 20.63
C GLU A 115 -3.03 1.70 19.73
N SER A 116 -3.56 0.62 20.30
CA SER A 116 -3.92 -0.58 19.53
C SER A 116 -5.13 -1.28 20.11
N VAL A 117 -5.95 -1.84 19.23
CA VAL A 117 -7.15 -2.61 19.54
C VAL A 117 -6.90 -4.09 19.22
N ALA A 118 -7.28 -4.98 20.15
CA ALA A 118 -7.20 -6.41 19.93
C ALA A 118 -8.39 -6.88 19.08
N THR A 119 -8.11 -7.36 17.86
CA THR A 119 -9.13 -7.82 16.91
C THR A 119 -9.33 -9.33 16.93
N GLY A 120 -8.48 -10.06 17.65
CA GLY A 120 -8.50 -11.51 17.81
C GLY A 120 -7.49 -11.98 18.86
N PRO A 121 -7.25 -13.29 19.00
CA PRO A 121 -7.98 -14.34 18.29
C PRO A 121 -9.44 -14.46 18.76
N ALA A 122 -10.32 -14.90 17.87
CA ALA A 122 -11.71 -15.19 18.22
C ALA A 122 -11.79 -16.28 19.31
N GLY A 123 -12.68 -16.10 20.26
CA GLY A 123 -12.82 -16.96 21.44
C GLY A 123 -11.88 -16.61 22.61
N ASP A 124 -10.94 -15.67 22.41
CA ASP A 124 -10.10 -15.15 23.49
C ASP A 124 -10.79 -13.97 24.20
N PRO A 125 -10.81 -13.93 25.56
CA PRO A 125 -11.44 -12.85 26.30
C PRO A 125 -10.74 -11.48 26.12
N SER A 126 -9.50 -11.44 25.64
CA SER A 126 -8.79 -10.20 25.33
C SER A 126 -9.19 -9.58 23.99
N CYS A 127 -9.94 -10.30 23.14
CA CYS A 127 -10.42 -9.80 21.87
C CYS A 127 -11.54 -8.75 22.07
N GLN A 128 -11.20 -7.47 21.91
CA GLN A 128 -12.11 -6.34 22.13
C GLN A 128 -13.24 -6.29 21.09
N THR A 129 -12.93 -6.59 19.83
CA THR A 129 -13.94 -6.68 18.76
C THR A 129 -14.91 -7.83 19.02
N CYS A 130 -14.40 -9.00 19.42
CA CYS A 130 -15.22 -10.17 19.74
C CYS A 130 -16.17 -9.87 20.92
N ALA A 131 -15.68 -9.22 21.96
CA ALA A 131 -16.48 -8.83 23.12
C ALA A 131 -17.61 -7.85 22.77
N ALA A 132 -17.40 -6.97 21.78
CA ALA A 132 -18.41 -6.04 21.30
C ALA A 132 -19.62 -6.71 20.61
N CYS A 133 -19.49 -7.97 20.17
CA CYS A 133 -20.63 -8.72 19.62
C CYS A 133 -21.56 -9.31 20.71
N GLY A 134 -21.36 -8.96 21.99
CA GLY A 134 -22.19 -9.41 23.10
C GLY A 134 -21.75 -10.75 23.71
N PRO A 135 -22.53 -11.28 24.67
CA PRO A 135 -22.14 -12.43 25.47
C PRO A 135 -22.15 -13.74 24.68
N GLY A 136 -21.05 -14.50 24.79
CA GLY A 136 -20.90 -15.85 24.26
C GLY A 136 -19.46 -16.10 23.80
N PRO A 137 -18.99 -17.36 23.73
CA PRO A 137 -17.85 -17.66 22.88
C PRO A 137 -18.33 -17.60 21.42
N HIS A 138 -17.82 -16.64 20.66
CA HIS A 138 -18.11 -16.55 19.23
C HIS A 138 -17.26 -17.59 18.48
N SER A 139 -17.92 -18.57 17.84
CA SER A 139 -17.28 -19.68 17.14
C SER A 139 -17.09 -19.43 15.64
N PRO A 140 -16.13 -20.09 14.97
CA PRO A 140 -15.07 -20.91 15.57
C PRO A 140 -13.95 -20.04 16.17
N PRO A 141 -13.25 -20.52 17.22
CA PRO A 141 -12.04 -19.88 17.70
C PRO A 141 -10.94 -19.89 16.63
N GLY A 142 -10.08 -18.88 16.64
CA GLY A 142 -8.95 -18.80 15.72
C GLY A 142 -8.46 -17.39 15.50
N ASP A 143 -7.31 -17.26 14.82
CA ASP A 143 -6.74 -15.96 14.49
C ASP A 143 -7.66 -15.14 13.56
N THR A 144 -7.62 -13.83 13.76
CA THR A 144 -8.29 -12.84 12.94
C THR A 144 -7.27 -12.14 12.06
N ASP A 145 -7.29 -12.45 10.76
CA ASP A 145 -6.55 -11.71 9.74
C ASP A 145 -7.45 -10.61 9.18
N THR A 146 -6.99 -9.36 9.18
CA THR A 146 -7.72 -8.22 8.63
C THR A 146 -7.71 -8.27 7.11
N LEU A 147 -8.90 -8.30 6.51
CA LEU A 147 -9.10 -8.42 5.07
C LEU A 147 -9.61 -7.11 4.45
N VAL A 148 -10.31 -6.32 5.26
CA VAL A 148 -10.92 -5.05 4.86
C VAL A 148 -10.60 -4.01 5.93
N LEU A 149 -10.14 -2.84 5.50
CA LEU A 149 -9.95 -1.65 6.31
C LEU A 149 -10.34 -0.45 5.44
N VAL A 150 -11.50 0.17 5.72
CA VAL A 150 -12.07 1.26 4.91
C VAL A 150 -12.60 2.36 5.81
N LEU A 151 -12.73 3.58 5.27
CA LEU A 151 -13.43 4.67 5.94
C LEU A 151 -14.94 4.57 5.66
N GLU A 152 -15.73 4.92 6.65
CA GLU A 152 -17.15 5.24 6.49
C GLU A 152 -17.21 6.75 6.17
N PRO A 153 -17.73 7.18 5.02
CA PRO A 153 -17.70 8.61 4.64
C PRO A 153 -18.76 9.46 5.34
N GLY A 154 -19.85 8.87 5.84
CA GLY A 154 -20.95 9.58 6.50
C GLY A 154 -20.68 9.97 7.96
N LEU A 155 -19.67 9.36 8.57
CA LEU A 155 -19.22 9.57 9.95
C LEU A 155 -17.69 9.60 9.95
N PRO A 156 -17.03 10.29 10.89
CA PRO A 156 -15.59 10.13 11.10
C PRO A 156 -15.34 8.74 11.72
N ALA A 157 -15.46 7.67 10.95
CA ALA A 157 -15.37 6.29 11.42
C ALA A 157 -14.62 5.40 10.44
N LEU A 158 -14.01 4.34 10.97
CA LEU A 158 -13.41 3.28 10.18
C LEU A 158 -14.22 1.99 10.31
N VAL A 159 -14.14 1.15 9.29
CA VAL A 159 -14.71 -0.19 9.29
C VAL A 159 -13.60 -1.21 9.02
N SER A 160 -13.49 -2.21 9.90
CA SER A 160 -12.58 -3.34 9.71
C SER A 160 -13.35 -4.65 9.64
N CYS A 161 -12.98 -5.54 8.72
CA CYS A 161 -13.55 -6.89 8.62
C CYS A 161 -12.42 -7.92 8.53
N GLY A 162 -12.59 -9.06 9.20
CA GLY A 162 -11.55 -10.08 9.34
C GLY A 162 -11.93 -11.45 8.81
N SER A 163 -10.98 -12.38 8.80
CA SER A 163 -11.17 -13.77 8.37
C SER A 163 -12.00 -14.63 9.33
N SER A 164 -12.07 -14.22 10.60
CA SER A 164 -12.83 -14.89 11.66
C SER A 164 -14.30 -14.44 11.69
N LEU A 165 -15.10 -15.05 12.58
CA LEU A 165 -16.44 -14.56 12.92
C LEU A 165 -17.38 -14.38 11.71
N GLN A 166 -17.33 -15.33 10.76
CA GLN A 166 -18.14 -15.32 9.54
C GLN A 166 -17.93 -14.08 8.65
N GLY A 167 -16.75 -13.45 8.73
CA GLY A 167 -16.46 -12.29 7.89
C GLY A 167 -17.23 -11.02 8.28
N ARG A 168 -17.78 -10.96 9.50
CA ARG A 168 -18.47 -9.77 9.99
C ARG A 168 -17.50 -8.60 10.15
N CYS A 169 -18.07 -7.40 10.11
CA CYS A 169 -17.32 -6.16 10.22
C CYS A 169 -17.51 -5.50 11.59
N PHE A 170 -16.62 -4.57 11.90
CA PHE A 170 -16.63 -3.75 13.10
C PHE A 170 -16.46 -2.29 12.72
N LEU A 171 -17.27 -1.42 13.30
CA LEU A 171 -17.19 0.03 13.12
C LEU A 171 -16.52 0.64 14.35
N TYR A 172 -15.62 1.60 14.11
CA TYR A 172 -14.93 2.35 15.16
C TYR A 172 -15.05 3.83 14.84
N GLU A 173 -15.77 4.56 15.67
CA GLU A 173 -15.80 6.02 15.58
C GLU A 173 -14.43 6.59 15.98
N LEU A 174 -14.02 7.63 15.28
CA LEU A 174 -12.78 8.34 15.54
C LEU A 174 -13.03 9.47 16.53
N GLU A 175 -12.26 9.47 17.62
CA GLU A 175 -12.33 10.48 18.67
C GLU A 175 -11.01 11.23 18.76
N LEU A 176 -11.05 12.55 18.58
CA LEU A 176 -9.90 13.40 18.84
C LEU A 176 -9.72 13.57 20.35
N ARG A 177 -8.63 13.04 20.89
CA ARG A 177 -8.25 13.23 22.30
C ARG A 177 -6.90 13.92 22.36
N GLU A 178 -6.87 15.07 23.02
CA GLU A 178 -5.72 15.97 23.08
C GLU A 178 -5.24 16.39 21.68
N THR A 179 -4.26 15.69 21.11
CA THR A 179 -3.65 15.98 19.81
C THR A 179 -3.60 14.77 18.88
N ALA A 180 -4.24 13.65 19.24
CA ALA A 180 -4.22 12.42 18.47
C ALA A 180 -5.63 11.83 18.33
N LEU A 181 -5.85 11.12 17.22
CA LEU A 181 -7.08 10.37 17.01
C LEU A 181 -6.99 9.01 17.69
N HIS A 182 -8.07 8.64 18.35
CA HIS A 182 -8.29 7.37 19.01
C HIS A 182 -9.53 6.69 18.43
N LEU A 183 -9.65 5.39 18.65
CA LEU A 183 -10.81 4.58 18.34
C LEU A 183 -11.72 4.52 19.56
N ALA A 184 -12.99 4.87 19.34
CA ALA A 184 -14.05 4.52 20.27
C ALA A 184 -14.17 2.98 20.39
N ALA A 185 -14.94 2.54 21.39
CA ALA A 185 -15.23 1.11 21.53
C ALA A 185 -15.90 0.57 20.25
N PRO A 186 -15.48 -0.60 19.74
CA PRO A 186 -16.00 -1.13 18.49
C PRO A 186 -17.49 -1.43 18.58
N ALA A 187 -18.24 -1.12 17.51
CA ALA A 187 -19.58 -1.62 17.28
C ALA A 187 -19.52 -2.87 16.37
N CYS A 188 -20.08 -3.98 16.83
CA CYS A 188 -20.17 -5.20 16.02
C CYS A 188 -21.29 -5.06 14.99
N LEU A 189 -20.94 -5.03 13.70
CA LEU A 189 -21.88 -4.95 12.59
C LEU A 189 -22.47 -6.33 12.29
N PHE A 190 -23.17 -6.90 13.27
CA PHE A 190 -23.82 -8.22 13.15
C PHE A 190 -25.08 -8.30 14.01
N SER A 191 -26.23 -8.53 13.39
CA SER A 191 -27.51 -8.73 14.08
C SER A 191 -27.91 -10.21 14.12
N ALA A 192 -27.87 -10.83 15.30
CA ALA A 192 -28.15 -12.27 15.45
C ALA A 192 -29.51 -12.73 14.90
N HIS A 193 -30.53 -11.86 14.92
CA HIS A 193 -31.88 -12.19 14.45
C HIS A 193 -32.09 -11.96 12.94
N ARG A 194 -31.11 -11.38 12.24
CA ARG A 194 -31.21 -11.03 10.82
C ARG A 194 -30.22 -11.78 9.94
N ASN A 195 -29.45 -12.69 10.52
CA ASN A 195 -28.51 -13.52 9.78
C ASN A 195 -28.90 -14.98 9.92
N LEU A 196 -29.01 -15.65 8.79
CA LEU A 196 -29.24 -17.07 8.67
C LEU A 196 -28.10 -17.72 7.89
N PRO A 197 -27.88 -19.03 8.07
CA PRO A 197 -26.92 -19.78 7.28
C PRO A 197 -26.99 -19.56 5.76
N GLU A 198 -28.21 -19.51 5.24
CA GLU A 198 -28.53 -19.35 3.83
C GLU A 198 -28.55 -17.90 3.34
N ASP A 199 -28.73 -16.93 4.24
CA ASP A 199 -28.81 -15.50 3.95
C ASP A 199 -28.20 -14.67 5.09
N CYS A 200 -26.98 -14.18 4.87
CA CYS A 200 -26.22 -13.43 5.86
C CYS A 200 -25.84 -12.03 5.34
N PRO A 201 -26.70 -11.01 5.56
CA PRO A 201 -26.42 -9.62 5.20
C PRO A 201 -25.19 -9.04 5.91
N ASP A 202 -24.78 -9.60 7.04
CA ASP A 202 -23.63 -9.11 7.82
C ASP A 202 -22.32 -9.85 7.52
N CYS A 203 -22.35 -10.91 6.71
CA CYS A 203 -21.17 -11.66 6.28
C CYS A 203 -20.53 -10.96 5.08
N VAL A 204 -19.48 -10.16 5.31
CA VAL A 204 -18.88 -9.28 4.29
C VAL A 204 -17.56 -9.84 3.77
N ALA A 205 -16.66 -10.21 4.67
CA ALA A 205 -15.30 -10.61 4.33
C ALA A 205 -15.18 -12.11 4.07
N SER A 206 -14.45 -12.48 3.02
CA SER A 206 -14.05 -13.85 2.73
C SER A 206 -12.59 -14.06 3.13
N PRO A 207 -12.24 -15.15 3.84
CA PRO A 207 -10.84 -15.47 4.14
C PRO A 207 -9.98 -15.68 2.89
N LEU A 208 -10.58 -15.83 1.71
CA LEU A 208 -9.88 -15.93 0.41
C LEU A 208 -9.52 -14.56 -0.19
N GLY A 209 -10.02 -13.47 0.37
CA GLY A 209 -9.78 -12.10 -0.09
C GLY A 209 -11.07 -11.35 -0.41
N THR A 210 -11.12 -10.09 0.01
CA THR A 210 -12.25 -9.17 -0.20
C THR A 210 -11.76 -7.78 -0.54
N ARG A 211 -12.50 -7.08 -1.41
CA ARG A 211 -12.33 -5.65 -1.70
C ARG A 211 -13.64 -4.93 -1.45
N VAL A 212 -13.54 -3.75 -0.85
CA VAL A 212 -14.70 -2.92 -0.50
C VAL A 212 -14.44 -1.50 -0.94
N THR A 213 -15.43 -0.92 -1.59
CA THR A 213 -15.52 0.53 -1.85
C THR A 213 -16.78 1.05 -1.19
N VAL A 214 -16.66 2.08 -0.36
CA VAL A 214 -17.80 2.70 0.32
C VAL A 214 -18.21 3.94 -0.46
N VAL A 215 -19.51 4.06 -0.75
CA VAL A 215 -20.10 5.19 -1.46
C VAL A 215 -21.23 5.76 -0.62
N GLU A 216 -21.20 7.06 -0.40
CA GLU A 216 -22.33 7.78 0.19
C GLU A 216 -23.39 8.03 -0.87
N GLN A 217 -24.63 7.62 -0.61
CA GLN A 217 -25.79 7.93 -1.45
C GLN A 217 -26.89 8.53 -0.57
N GLY A 218 -27.16 9.82 -0.76
CA GLY A 218 -28.15 10.55 0.02
C GLY A 218 -27.69 10.77 1.46
N GLN A 219 -28.16 9.95 2.39
CA GLN A 219 -27.84 10.02 3.84
C GLN A 219 -27.45 8.64 4.37
N ALA A 220 -27.03 7.73 3.49
CA ALA A 220 -26.67 6.38 3.82
C ALA A 220 -25.42 5.94 3.07
N SER A 221 -24.65 5.08 3.72
CA SER A 221 -23.42 4.53 3.14
C SER A 221 -23.66 3.14 2.60
N TYR A 222 -23.24 2.96 1.35
CA TYR A 222 -23.37 1.72 0.60
C TYR A 222 -21.99 1.09 0.41
N PHE A 223 -21.90 -0.17 0.82
CA PHE A 223 -20.72 -0.98 0.73
C PHE A 223 -20.82 -1.81 -0.55
N TYR A 224 -20.01 -1.45 -1.53
CA TYR A 224 -19.79 -2.26 -2.72
C TYR A 224 -18.71 -3.26 -2.37
N VAL A 225 -19.10 -4.53 -2.22
CA VAL A 225 -18.27 -5.60 -1.71
C VAL A 225 -18.02 -6.60 -2.82
N ALA A 226 -16.77 -7.03 -2.97
CA ALA A 226 -16.41 -8.14 -3.84
C ALA A 226 -15.50 -9.13 -3.11
N SER A 227 -15.92 -10.40 -3.04
CA SER A 227 -15.31 -11.43 -2.20
C SER A 227 -15.04 -12.71 -2.99
N SER A 228 -13.84 -13.25 -2.87
CA SER A 228 -13.45 -14.51 -3.49
C SER A 228 -14.12 -15.68 -2.76
N LEU A 229 -14.61 -16.68 -3.51
CA LEU A 229 -15.34 -17.84 -2.95
C LEU A 229 -14.69 -19.17 -3.35
N ASN A 230 -14.94 -20.18 -2.52
CA ASN A 230 -14.78 -21.60 -2.82
C ASN A 230 -15.98 -22.36 -2.22
N THR A 231 -16.03 -23.69 -2.38
CA THR A 231 -17.12 -24.51 -1.83
C THR A 231 -17.28 -24.39 -0.32
N THR A 232 -16.19 -24.25 0.45
CA THR A 232 -16.24 -24.15 1.91
C THR A 232 -16.81 -22.81 2.38
N VAL A 233 -16.35 -21.70 1.80
CA VAL A 233 -16.79 -20.34 2.16
C VAL A 233 -18.23 -20.09 1.72
N ALA A 234 -18.64 -20.63 0.58
CA ALA A 234 -19.99 -20.42 0.05
C ALA A 234 -21.03 -21.38 0.63
N ALA A 235 -20.63 -22.43 1.36
CA ALA A 235 -21.56 -23.45 1.87
C ALA A 235 -22.54 -22.90 2.91
N ASN A 236 -22.08 -21.97 3.74
CA ASN A 236 -22.86 -21.40 4.83
C ASN A 236 -22.30 -20.01 5.18
N PHE A 237 -23.17 -19.05 5.50
CA PHE A 237 -22.79 -17.68 5.84
C PHE A 237 -21.97 -17.01 4.72
N SER A 238 -22.37 -17.27 3.46
CA SER A 238 -21.64 -16.83 2.27
C SER A 238 -21.59 -15.29 2.16
N PRO A 239 -20.42 -14.69 1.90
CA PRO A 239 -20.30 -13.26 1.65
C PRO A 239 -20.73 -12.82 0.25
N ASN A 240 -21.16 -13.76 -0.60
CA ASN A 240 -21.42 -13.57 -2.03
C ASN A 240 -20.19 -13.09 -2.83
N SER A 241 -20.22 -13.19 -4.16
CA SER A 241 -19.07 -12.76 -4.98
C SER A 241 -19.04 -11.25 -5.17
N VAL A 242 -20.18 -10.63 -5.48
CA VAL A 242 -20.35 -9.18 -5.60
C VAL A 242 -21.65 -8.80 -4.92
N SER A 243 -21.65 -7.78 -4.07
CA SER A 243 -22.86 -7.30 -3.40
C SER A 243 -22.83 -5.81 -3.13
N ILE A 244 -24.00 -5.18 -3.03
CA ILE A 244 -24.16 -3.78 -2.63
C ILE A 244 -25.00 -3.74 -1.35
N ARG A 245 -24.37 -3.40 -0.22
CA ARG A 245 -24.99 -3.50 1.11
C ARG A 245 -25.14 -2.12 1.74
N ARG A 246 -26.34 -1.75 2.16
CA ARG A 246 -26.56 -0.49 2.89
C ARG A 246 -26.22 -0.68 4.35
N LEU A 247 -25.32 0.14 4.89
CA LEU A 247 -25.05 0.20 6.33
C LEU A 247 -26.27 0.79 7.06
N ARG A 248 -26.63 0.20 8.20
CA ARG A 248 -27.71 0.72 9.03
C ARG A 248 -27.20 1.84 9.94
N ALA A 249 -28.03 2.88 10.11
CA ALA A 249 -27.67 4.07 10.88
C ALA A 249 -27.47 3.80 12.38
N ASP A 250 -27.98 2.68 12.90
CA ASP A 250 -27.79 2.25 14.29
C ASP A 250 -26.54 1.38 14.50
N ALA A 251 -25.66 1.30 13.49
CA ALA A 251 -24.39 0.56 13.52
C ALA A 251 -24.53 -0.91 13.98
N SER A 252 -25.68 -1.53 13.72
CA SER A 252 -25.95 -2.90 14.16
C SER A 252 -25.83 -3.94 13.02
N GLY A 253 -25.41 -3.52 11.82
CA GLY A 253 -25.21 -4.38 10.65
C GLY A 253 -25.65 -3.70 9.35
N PHE A 254 -25.94 -4.52 8.36
CA PHE A 254 -26.37 -4.14 7.02
C PHE A 254 -27.85 -4.47 6.80
N GLU A 255 -28.46 -3.81 5.82
CA GLU A 255 -29.85 -4.06 5.44
C GLU A 255 -30.01 -5.43 4.75
N THR A 256 -31.10 -6.13 5.06
CA THR A 256 -31.50 -7.38 4.37
C THR A 256 -32.02 -7.10 2.96
N GLY A 257 -32.07 -8.13 2.10
CA GLY A 257 -32.62 -7.98 0.74
C GLY A 257 -31.73 -7.17 -0.20
N PHE A 258 -30.42 -7.19 0.06
CA PHE A 258 -29.42 -6.49 -0.74
C PHE A 258 -29.18 -7.16 -2.10
N SER A 259 -28.75 -6.37 -3.09
CA SER A 259 -28.41 -6.90 -4.42
C SER A 259 -27.10 -7.69 -4.35
N ALA A 260 -27.10 -8.95 -4.81
CA ALA A 260 -25.93 -9.82 -4.82
C ALA A 260 -25.82 -10.71 -6.07
N LEU A 261 -24.58 -11.01 -6.47
CA LEU A 261 -24.21 -12.00 -7.46
C LEU A 261 -23.16 -12.94 -6.86
N SER A 262 -23.29 -14.22 -7.15
CA SER A 262 -22.38 -15.26 -6.67
C SER A 262 -22.04 -16.25 -7.76
N VAL A 263 -20.78 -16.71 -7.77
CA VAL A 263 -20.36 -17.83 -8.62
C VAL A 263 -21.26 -19.04 -8.33
N LEU A 264 -21.79 -19.66 -9.39
CA LEU A 264 -22.69 -20.80 -9.25
C LEU A 264 -21.98 -21.98 -8.54
N PRO A 265 -22.70 -22.78 -7.72
CA PRO A 265 -22.09 -23.85 -6.93
C PRO A 265 -21.17 -24.81 -7.71
N LYS A 266 -21.56 -25.18 -8.93
CA LYS A 266 -20.78 -26.06 -9.82
C LYS A 266 -19.42 -25.50 -10.28
N TYR A 267 -19.16 -24.21 -10.09
CA TYR A 267 -17.94 -23.53 -10.53
C TYR A 267 -17.12 -22.95 -9.37
N LEU A 268 -17.53 -23.13 -8.12
CA LEU A 268 -16.88 -22.51 -6.97
C LEU A 268 -15.39 -22.89 -6.82
N ASP A 269 -15.03 -24.13 -7.17
CA ASP A 269 -13.66 -24.62 -7.07
C ASP A 269 -12.89 -24.64 -8.41
N SER A 270 -13.58 -24.38 -9.53
CA SER A 270 -12.95 -24.35 -10.86
C SER A 270 -12.82 -22.93 -11.43
N TYR A 271 -13.61 -21.98 -10.94
CA TYR A 271 -13.67 -20.59 -11.41
C TYR A 271 -13.43 -19.61 -10.26
N HIS A 272 -12.18 -19.53 -9.81
CA HIS A 272 -11.79 -18.58 -8.78
C HIS A 272 -11.60 -17.18 -9.34
N ILE A 273 -12.23 -16.19 -8.71
CA ILE A 273 -12.09 -14.77 -9.04
C ILE A 273 -11.28 -14.10 -7.94
N GLN A 274 -10.12 -13.54 -8.28
CA GLN A 274 -9.33 -12.72 -7.37
C GLN A 274 -9.68 -11.25 -7.59
N TYR A 275 -10.09 -10.56 -6.53
CA TYR A 275 -10.35 -9.11 -6.54
C TYR A 275 -9.09 -8.35 -6.14
N VAL A 276 -8.42 -7.74 -7.11
CA VAL A 276 -7.12 -7.09 -6.91
C VAL A 276 -7.31 -5.71 -6.29
N HIS A 277 -8.22 -4.92 -6.86
CA HIS A 277 -8.44 -3.53 -6.47
C HIS A 277 -9.89 -3.11 -6.70
N SER A 278 -10.33 -2.08 -5.97
CA SER A 278 -11.62 -1.44 -6.15
C SER A 278 -11.50 0.06 -5.94
N PHE A 279 -12.29 0.83 -6.67
CA PHE A 279 -12.34 2.29 -6.50
C PHE A 279 -13.68 2.87 -6.97
N HIS A 280 -13.96 4.07 -6.52
CA HIS A 280 -15.11 4.87 -6.95
C HIS A 280 -14.60 6.02 -7.83
N SER A 281 -15.23 6.24 -8.99
CA SER A 281 -14.90 7.36 -9.86
C SER A 281 -16.11 7.77 -10.70
N GLY A 282 -16.47 9.05 -10.66
CA GLY A 282 -17.65 9.56 -11.35
C GLY A 282 -18.93 8.93 -10.81
N ALA A 283 -19.75 8.37 -11.69
CA ALA A 283 -21.02 7.72 -11.33
C ALA A 283 -20.90 6.20 -11.15
N PHE A 284 -19.68 5.66 -10.98
CA PHE A 284 -19.45 4.21 -11.01
C PHE A 284 -18.45 3.73 -9.96
N VAL A 285 -18.71 2.52 -9.47
CA VAL A 285 -17.74 1.72 -8.72
C VAL A 285 -17.12 0.67 -9.66
N TYR A 286 -15.82 0.49 -9.54
CA TYR A 286 -15.05 -0.43 -10.37
C TYR A 286 -14.36 -1.49 -9.52
N PHE A 287 -14.33 -2.72 -10.02
CA PHE A 287 -13.53 -3.82 -9.47
C PHE A 287 -12.58 -4.35 -10.54
N LEU A 288 -11.30 -4.44 -10.19
CA LEU A 288 -10.29 -5.10 -11.00
C LEU A 288 -10.16 -6.54 -10.55
N THR A 289 -10.30 -7.45 -11.50
CA THR A 289 -10.36 -8.89 -11.24
C THR A 289 -9.32 -9.64 -12.05
N VAL A 290 -8.81 -10.74 -11.49
CA VAL A 290 -8.06 -11.77 -12.22
C VAL A 290 -8.86 -13.07 -12.11
N GLN A 291 -9.23 -13.64 -13.24
CA GLN A 291 -10.11 -14.82 -13.31
C GLN A 291 -9.86 -15.64 -14.57
N PRO A 292 -10.29 -16.91 -14.63
CA PRO A 292 -10.15 -17.72 -15.83
C PRO A 292 -10.84 -17.10 -17.05
N ALA A 293 -10.22 -17.31 -18.22
CA ALA A 293 -10.68 -16.74 -19.48
C ALA A 293 -12.12 -17.15 -19.83
N SER A 294 -12.42 -18.42 -19.57
CA SER A 294 -13.67 -19.12 -19.85
C SER A 294 -14.04 -20.00 -18.66
N VAL A 295 -15.31 -20.37 -18.59
CA VAL A 295 -15.83 -21.32 -17.59
C VAL A 295 -15.58 -22.78 -18.01
N ILE A 296 -15.32 -23.02 -19.30
CA ILE A 296 -15.18 -24.36 -19.91
C ILE A 296 -13.72 -24.73 -20.15
N ASP A 297 -12.84 -23.73 -20.35
CA ASP A 297 -11.43 -23.98 -20.63
C ASP A 297 -10.69 -24.50 -19.40
N THR A 298 -9.59 -25.21 -19.62
CA THR A 298 -8.76 -25.75 -18.54
C THR A 298 -8.30 -24.64 -17.57
N PRO A 299 -8.35 -24.87 -16.25
CA PRO A 299 -7.87 -23.90 -15.27
C PRO A 299 -6.40 -23.57 -15.56
N GLY A 300 -6.11 -22.32 -15.94
CA GLY A 300 -4.73 -21.89 -16.22
C GLY A 300 -4.60 -20.64 -17.08
N ALA A 301 -5.51 -20.43 -18.03
CA ALA A 301 -5.55 -19.19 -18.81
C ALA A 301 -6.25 -18.08 -18.00
N LEU A 302 -5.48 -17.35 -17.19
CA LEU A 302 -5.98 -16.21 -16.42
C LEU A 302 -5.99 -14.94 -17.28
N GLN A 303 -7.01 -14.11 -17.07
CA GLN A 303 -7.09 -12.77 -17.65
C GLN A 303 -7.54 -11.75 -16.62
N THR A 304 -7.20 -10.50 -16.88
CA THR A 304 -7.66 -9.36 -16.08
C THR A 304 -8.97 -8.83 -16.67
N ARG A 305 -9.97 -8.57 -15.82
CA ARG A 305 -11.21 -7.88 -16.22
C ARG A 305 -11.51 -6.70 -15.31
N LEU A 306 -12.20 -5.71 -15.88
CA LEU A 306 -12.73 -4.56 -15.15
C LEU A 306 -14.25 -4.70 -15.07
N ALA A 307 -14.77 -4.98 -13.88
CA ALA A 307 -16.21 -4.94 -13.61
C ALA A 307 -16.61 -3.52 -13.19
N ARG A 308 -17.79 -3.06 -13.62
CA ARG A 308 -18.32 -1.72 -13.36
C ARG A 308 -19.74 -1.82 -12.84
N LEU A 309 -20.04 -1.08 -11.77
CA LEU A 309 -21.36 -1.00 -11.14
C LEU A 309 -21.80 0.46 -11.02
N ASN A 310 -23.11 0.72 -11.06
CA ASN A 310 -23.67 2.05 -10.86
C ASN A 310 -23.43 2.49 -9.40
N ALA A 311 -22.91 3.70 -9.19
CA ALA A 311 -22.68 4.30 -7.87
C ALA A 311 -23.84 5.20 -7.40
N LEU A 312 -24.85 5.42 -8.23
CA LEU A 312 -26.03 6.24 -7.96
C LEU A 312 -27.28 5.40 -7.63
N GLU A 313 -27.31 4.16 -8.11
CA GLU A 313 -28.42 3.22 -7.90
C GLU A 313 -27.85 1.90 -7.35
N PRO A 314 -28.35 1.39 -6.21
CA PRO A 314 -27.82 0.20 -5.54
C PRO A 314 -28.32 -1.11 -6.18
N GLU A 315 -28.24 -1.20 -7.50
CA GLU A 315 -28.70 -2.33 -8.29
C GLU A 315 -27.56 -3.00 -9.04
N LEU A 316 -27.62 -4.34 -9.14
CA LEU A 316 -26.73 -5.14 -9.97
C LEU A 316 -27.36 -5.34 -11.35
N ALA A 317 -27.61 -4.25 -12.08
CA ALA A 317 -28.10 -4.31 -13.45
C ALA A 317 -26.92 -4.52 -14.42
N CYS A 318 -26.98 -5.60 -15.21
CA CYS A 318 -26.13 -5.74 -16.40
C CYS A 318 -26.75 -4.90 -17.52
N HIS A 319 -26.14 -3.77 -17.86
CA HIS A 319 -26.42 -3.04 -19.10
C HIS A 319 -25.50 -3.51 -20.22
#